data_AF-A0A8D8HKB5-F1
#
_entry.id   AF-A0A8D8HKB5-F1
#
_cell.length_a   1.000
_cell.length_b   1.000
_cell.length_c   1.000
_cell.angle_alpha   90.00
_cell.angle_beta   90.00
_cell.angle_gamma   90.00
#
_symmetry.space_group_name_H-M   'P 1'
#
loop_
_entity.id
_entity.type
_entity.pdbx_description
1 polymer ?
#
loop_
_entity_poly.entity_id
_entity_poly.type
_entity_poly.pdbx_seq_one_letter_code
_entity_poly.pdbx_strand_id
1 'polypeptide(L)'
;GRTVFIMDMYNYRIYPRDQEAKLAISRAIELKPHTEDEEYLRKLRDGLSRSMDQFRPNFVIYNAGTDVLKGDPLGVLDITPQGVIERDEIVFSMARERSVPLVMLLSGGYLRSSARVIADSILNLNEKGLLPVQQ
;
A
#
# COMPACT_ATOMS: atom_id res chain seq x y z
N GLY A 1 19.69 -17.10 1.56
CA GLY A 1 18.85 -16.21 2.39
C GLY A 1 17.42 -16.24 1.87
N ARG A 2 16.44 -15.73 2.64
CA ARG A 2 15.03 -15.63 2.22
C ARG A 2 14.93 -14.77 0.94
N THR A 3 14.20 -15.25 -0.06
CA THR A 3 14.10 -14.62 -1.40
C THR A 3 12.90 -13.69 -1.57
N VAL A 4 11.95 -13.73 -0.64
CA VAL A 4 10.72 -12.93 -0.66
C VAL A 4 10.44 -12.34 0.73
N PHE A 5 10.16 -11.04 0.79
CA PHE A 5 9.75 -10.33 1.99
C PHE A 5 8.34 -9.79 1.80
N ILE A 6 7.45 -10.10 2.74
CA ILE A 6 6.05 -9.65 2.70
C ILE A 6 5.86 -8.63 3.82
N MET A 7 5.67 -7.37 3.45
CA MET A 7 5.10 -6.36 4.34
C MET A 7 3.61 -6.29 4.05
N ASP A 8 2.78 -6.34 5.10
CA ASP A 8 1.34 -6.29 4.97
C ASP A 8 0.74 -5.31 5.99
N MET A 9 -0.14 -4.42 5.52
CA MET A 9 -0.84 -3.41 6.30
C MET A 9 -2.33 -3.72 6.26
N TYR A 10 -2.89 -4.16 7.37
CA TYR A 10 -4.25 -4.71 7.39
C TYR A 10 -5.00 -4.42 8.67
N ASN A 11 -6.33 -4.44 8.59
CA ASN A 11 -7.19 -4.40 9.76
C ASN A 11 -7.16 -5.76 10.49
N TYR A 12 -6.51 -5.81 11.66
CA TYR A 12 -6.26 -7.06 12.39
C TYR A 12 -7.53 -7.78 12.87
N ARG A 13 -8.68 -7.09 12.91
CA ARG A 13 -9.94 -7.70 13.35
C ARG A 13 -10.58 -8.59 12.30
N ILE A 14 -10.26 -8.39 11.02
CA ILE A 14 -10.93 -9.07 9.91
C ILE A 14 -9.99 -9.97 9.11
N TYR A 15 -8.68 -9.70 9.16
CA TYR A 15 -7.63 -10.42 8.43
C TYR A 15 -6.31 -10.36 9.21
N PRO A 16 -5.38 -11.31 9.00
CA PRO A 16 -5.59 -12.62 8.39
C PRO A 16 -6.29 -13.57 9.37
N ARG A 17 -7.15 -14.46 8.85
CA ARG A 17 -7.90 -15.43 9.68
C ARG A 17 -7.24 -16.80 9.72
N ASP A 18 -6.37 -17.10 8.77
CA ASP A 18 -5.60 -18.33 8.72
C ASP A 18 -4.18 -18.12 9.29
N GLN A 19 -3.63 -19.18 9.89
CA GLN A 19 -2.33 -19.14 10.55
C GLN A 19 -1.17 -19.18 9.54
N GLU A 20 -1.38 -19.76 8.35
CA GLU A 20 -0.36 -19.87 7.32
C GLU A 20 -0.01 -18.51 6.72
N ALA A 21 -1.01 -17.69 6.37
CA ALA A 21 -0.83 -16.32 5.91
C ALA A 21 -0.12 -15.47 6.95
N LYS A 22 -0.48 -15.60 8.23
CA LYS A 22 0.22 -14.90 9.33
C LYS A 22 1.71 -15.20 9.36
N LEU A 23 2.08 -16.48 9.20
CA LEU A 23 3.48 -16.91 9.20
C LEU A 23 4.24 -16.51 7.93
N ALA A 24 3.54 -16.32 6.81
CA ALA A 24 4.13 -15.85 5.57
C ALA A 24 4.54 -14.36 5.64
N ILE A 25 3.79 -13.53 6.38
CA ILE A 25 4.05 -12.10 6.53
C ILE A 25 5.36 -11.87 7.29
N SER A 26 6.32 -11.20 6.64
CA SER A 26 7.63 -10.86 7.22
C SER A 26 7.58 -9.63 8.11
N ARG A 27 6.71 -8.66 7.77
CA ARG A 27 6.38 -7.49 8.60
C ARG A 27 4.88 -7.25 8.58
N ALA A 28 4.22 -7.59 9.68
CA ALA A 28 2.82 -7.27 9.90
C ALA A 28 2.70 -5.85 10.48
N ILE A 29 1.82 -5.04 9.90
CA ILE A 29 1.47 -3.70 10.39
C ILE A 29 -0.02 -3.71 10.63
N GLU A 30 -0.37 -3.94 11.88
CA GLU A 30 -1.76 -4.06 12.30
C GLU A 30 -2.39 -2.68 12.46
N LEU A 31 -3.53 -2.51 11.81
CA LEU A 31 -4.37 -1.32 11.84
C LEU A 31 -5.63 -1.61 12.64
N LYS A 32 -6.07 -0.65 13.45
CA LYS A 32 -7.36 -0.74 14.11
C LYS A 32 -8.46 -0.51 13.07
N PRO A 33 -9.66 -1.09 13.24
CA PRO A 33 -10.82 -0.66 12.47
C PRO A 33 -10.98 0.85 12.57
N HIS A 34 -11.39 1.49 11.48
CA HIS A 34 -11.53 2.95 11.38
C HIS A 34 -10.23 3.74 11.57
N THR A 35 -9.05 3.13 11.40
CA THR A 35 -7.81 3.90 11.27
C THR A 35 -7.96 4.88 10.09
N GLU A 36 -7.65 6.15 10.36
CA GLU A 36 -7.73 7.29 9.43
C GLU A 36 -6.35 7.59 8.80
N ASP A 37 -6.33 8.54 7.87
CA ASP A 37 -5.18 8.88 7.02
C ASP A 37 -3.87 9.09 7.80
N GLU A 38 -3.87 9.90 8.86
CA GLU A 38 -2.64 10.26 9.58
C GLU A 38 -1.95 9.02 10.17
N GLU A 39 -2.70 8.17 10.88
CA GLU A 39 -2.14 6.95 11.47
C GLU A 39 -1.68 5.98 10.38
N TYR A 40 -2.50 5.81 9.34
CA TYR A 40 -2.22 4.92 8.22
C TYR A 40 -0.93 5.30 7.49
N LEU A 41 -0.81 6.56 7.06
CA LEU A 41 0.33 7.06 6.29
C LEU A 41 1.60 7.09 7.13
N ARG A 42 1.50 7.42 8.43
CA ARG A 42 2.65 7.34 9.35
C ARG A 42 3.16 5.90 9.47
N LYS A 43 2.27 4.93 9.66
CA LYS A 43 2.62 3.51 9.74
C LYS A 43 3.19 2.97 8.42
N LEU A 44 2.65 3.42 7.29
CA LEU A 44 3.18 3.10 5.97
C LEU A 44 4.63 3.57 5.80
N ARG A 45 4.92 4.84 6.12
CA ARG A 45 6.26 5.41 5.98
C ARG A 45 7.29 4.65 6.82
N ASP A 46 7.00 4.40 8.10
CA ASP A 46 7.90 3.63 8.99
C ASP A 46 8.07 2.19 8.50
N GLY A 47 6.94 1.52 8.24
CA GLY A 47 6.92 0.12 7.84
C GLY A 47 7.65 -0.14 6.53
N LEU A 48 7.42 0.72 5.53
CA LEU A 48 8.02 0.58 4.21
C LEU A 48 9.51 0.85 4.27
N SER A 49 9.96 1.94 4.92
CA SER A 49 11.39 2.24 5.05
C SER A 49 12.13 1.08 5.72
N ARG A 50 11.62 0.61 6.87
CA ARG A 50 12.23 -0.51 7.60
C ARG A 50 12.23 -1.82 6.81
N SER A 51 11.22 -2.06 5.98
CA SER A 51 11.18 -3.25 5.11
C SER A 51 12.20 -3.17 3.99
N MET A 52 12.30 -2.02 3.33
CA MET A 52 13.27 -1.77 2.26
C MET A 52 14.71 -1.84 2.79
N ASP A 53 14.98 -1.28 3.96
CA ASP A 53 16.33 -1.24 4.54
C ASP A 53 16.78 -2.63 5.03
N GLN A 54 15.85 -3.42 5.58
CA GLN A 54 16.11 -4.78 6.05
C GLN A 54 16.27 -5.77 4.91
N PHE A 55 15.39 -5.75 3.91
CA PHE A 55 15.36 -6.75 2.84
C PHE A 55 16.23 -6.37 1.64
N ARG A 56 16.40 -5.06 1.38
CA ARG A 56 17.10 -4.50 0.21
C ARG A 56 16.60 -5.13 -1.11
N PRO A 57 15.30 -5.01 -1.42
CA PRO A 57 14.72 -5.66 -2.59
C PRO A 57 15.35 -5.14 -3.89
N ASN A 58 15.53 -6.04 -4.84
CA ASN A 58 15.86 -5.67 -6.22
C ASN A 58 14.61 -5.31 -7.04
N PHE A 59 13.42 -5.59 -6.53
CA PHE A 59 12.13 -5.34 -7.18
C PHE A 59 11.00 -5.31 -6.15
N VAL A 60 9.97 -4.48 -6.37
CA VAL A 60 8.77 -4.38 -5.52
C VAL A 60 7.51 -4.72 -6.31
N ILE A 61 6.69 -5.63 -5.78
CA ILE A 61 5.30 -5.81 -6.18
C ILE A 61 4.43 -5.08 -5.15
N TYR A 62 3.73 -4.05 -5.61
CA TYR A 62 2.84 -3.25 -4.78
C TYR A 62 1.38 -3.62 -5.05
N ASN A 63 0.76 -4.35 -4.11
CA ASN A 63 -0.65 -4.74 -4.16
C ASN A 63 -1.54 -3.60 -3.64
N ALA A 64 -2.01 -2.74 -4.54
CA ALA A 64 -2.64 -1.45 -4.23
C ALA A 64 -4.18 -1.53 -4.18
N GLY A 65 -4.72 -2.24 -3.18
CA GLY A 65 -6.17 -2.30 -2.94
C GLY A 65 -6.76 -0.96 -2.50
N THR A 66 -8.03 -0.70 -2.81
CA THR A 66 -8.79 0.47 -2.35
C THR A 66 -9.88 0.12 -1.34
N ASP A 67 -9.90 -1.12 -0.86
CA ASP A 67 -10.77 -1.59 0.23
C ASP A 67 -10.46 -0.90 1.58
N VAL A 68 -9.35 -0.18 1.67
CA VAL A 68 -9.03 0.72 2.79
C VAL A 68 -9.92 1.98 2.85
N LEU A 69 -10.66 2.29 1.77
CA LEU A 69 -11.47 3.50 1.69
C LEU A 69 -12.60 3.50 2.72
N LYS A 70 -12.87 4.68 3.30
CA LYS A 70 -14.01 4.89 4.18
C LYS A 70 -15.32 4.45 3.51
N GLY A 71 -16.04 3.56 4.20
CA GLY A 71 -17.32 3.02 3.74
C GLY A 71 -17.20 1.76 2.87
N ASP A 72 -15.99 1.29 2.56
CA ASP A 72 -15.81 -0.01 1.94
C ASP A 72 -16.36 -1.12 2.87
N PRO A 73 -17.21 -2.03 2.36
CA PRO A 73 -17.88 -3.03 3.20
C PRO A 73 -16.94 -4.13 3.73
N LEU A 74 -15.74 -4.27 3.17
CA LEU A 74 -14.83 -5.37 3.50
C LEU A 74 -13.62 -4.92 4.31
N GLY A 75 -12.99 -3.77 4.01
CA GLY A 75 -11.74 -3.37 4.70
C GLY A 75 -11.91 -2.71 6.07
N VAL A 76 -13.03 -1.99 6.30
CA VAL A 76 -13.37 -1.35 7.59
C VAL A 76 -12.26 -0.43 8.12
N LEU A 77 -11.68 0.38 7.22
CA LEU A 77 -10.79 1.50 7.53
C LEU A 77 -11.45 2.79 7.06
N ASP A 78 -10.95 3.93 7.54
CA ASP A 78 -11.54 5.25 7.30
C ASP A 78 -10.62 6.13 6.43
N ILE A 79 -9.91 5.51 5.47
CA ILE A 79 -8.98 6.22 4.59
C ILE A 79 -9.75 7.03 3.55
N THR A 80 -9.35 8.28 3.36
CA THR A 80 -9.97 9.15 2.35
C THR A 80 -9.41 8.85 0.95
N PRO A 81 -10.09 9.29 -0.13
CA PRO A 81 -9.51 9.27 -1.47
C PRO A 81 -8.13 9.95 -1.54
N GLN A 82 -7.94 11.07 -0.83
CA GLN A 82 -6.66 11.76 -0.78
C GLN A 82 -5.60 10.93 -0.04
N GLY A 83 -5.98 10.24 1.04
CA GLY A 83 -5.10 9.31 1.75
C GLY A 83 -4.62 8.16 0.87
N VAL A 84 -5.46 7.64 -0.02
CA VAL A 84 -5.05 6.62 -1.02
C VAL A 84 -4.07 7.18 -2.05
N ILE A 85 -4.32 8.38 -2.56
CA ILE A 85 -3.40 9.05 -3.50
C ILE A 85 -2.04 9.30 -2.82
N GLU A 86 -2.03 9.79 -1.58
CA GLU A 86 -0.78 10.01 -0.84
C GLU A 86 -0.06 8.69 -0.52
N ARG A 87 -0.79 7.63 -0.16
CA ARG A 87 -0.22 6.30 0.04
C ARG A 87 0.55 5.83 -1.19
N ASP A 88 -0.07 5.91 -2.36
CA ASP A 88 0.55 5.46 -3.61
C ASP A 88 1.78 6.32 -3.94
N GLU A 89 1.70 7.64 -3.72
CA GLU A 89 2.85 8.54 -3.85
C GLU A 89 4.02 8.17 -2.93
N ILE A 90 3.76 7.84 -1.67
CA ILE A 90 4.79 7.40 -0.71
C ILE A 90 5.51 6.17 -1.23
N VAL A 91 4.75 5.19 -1.71
CA VAL A 91 5.30 3.92 -2.19
C VAL A 91 6.18 4.13 -3.42
N PHE A 92 5.68 4.88 -4.41
CA PHE A 92 6.44 5.19 -5.63
C PHE A 92 7.67 6.06 -5.34
N SER A 93 7.54 7.07 -4.49
CA SER A 93 8.66 7.95 -4.14
C SER A 93 9.77 7.18 -3.45
N MET A 94 9.42 6.33 -2.47
CA MET A 94 10.41 5.56 -1.72
C MET A 94 11.11 4.51 -2.59
N ALA A 95 10.40 3.89 -3.53
CA ALA A 95 10.99 2.98 -4.52
C ALA A 95 11.95 3.71 -5.47
N ARG A 96 11.53 4.88 -5.99
CA ARG A 96 12.36 5.73 -6.87
C ARG A 96 13.62 6.23 -6.17
N GLU A 97 13.51 6.72 -4.94
CA GLU A 97 14.65 7.19 -4.13
C GLU A 97 15.70 6.10 -3.89
N ARG A 98 15.27 4.83 -3.82
CA ARG A 98 16.14 3.68 -3.63
C ARG A 98 16.55 3.01 -4.94
N SER A 99 16.16 3.58 -6.08
CA SER A 99 16.39 3.00 -7.42
C SER A 99 15.89 1.55 -7.53
N VAL A 100 14.76 1.24 -6.88
CA VAL A 100 14.14 -0.08 -6.91
C VAL A 100 12.96 -0.07 -7.89
N PRO A 101 12.98 -0.89 -8.95
CA PRO A 101 11.85 -1.02 -9.86
C PRO A 101 10.61 -1.54 -9.13
N LEU A 102 9.45 -0.99 -9.49
CA LEU A 102 8.18 -1.28 -8.86
C LEU A 102 7.11 -1.56 -9.92
N VAL A 103 6.27 -2.57 -9.66
CA VAL A 103 5.00 -2.77 -10.37
C VAL A 103 3.84 -2.58 -9.39
N MET A 104 2.87 -1.76 -9.79
CA MET A 104 1.61 -1.61 -9.07
C MET A 104 0.59 -2.58 -9.65
N LEU A 105 -0.02 -3.38 -8.79
CA LEU A 105 -1.14 -4.26 -9.12
C LEU A 105 -2.38 -3.71 -8.43
N LEU A 106 -3.41 -3.40 -9.20
CA LEU A 106 -4.72 -3.04 -8.64
C LEU A 106 -5.33 -4.28 -7.98
N SER A 107 -5.98 -4.09 -6.83
CA SER A 107 -6.47 -5.18 -6.00
C SER A 107 -7.90 -4.92 -5.51
N GLY A 108 -8.26 -5.38 -4.31
CA GLY A 108 -9.55 -5.16 -3.67
C GLY A 108 -10.04 -3.70 -3.70
N GLY A 109 -11.30 -3.49 -3.33
CA GLY A 109 -11.97 -2.20 -3.48
C GLY A 109 -13.36 -2.40 -4.05
N TYR A 110 -14.37 -2.15 -3.23
CA TYR A 110 -15.74 -2.58 -3.48
C TYR A 110 -16.71 -1.39 -3.50
N LEU A 111 -16.16 -0.17 -3.53
CA LEU A 111 -16.90 1.06 -3.74
C LEU A 111 -16.98 1.41 -5.22
N ARG A 112 -18.10 2.03 -5.64
CA ARG A 112 -18.25 2.57 -7.00
C ARG A 112 -17.20 3.66 -7.30
N SER A 113 -16.70 4.34 -6.28
CA SER A 113 -15.67 5.37 -6.39
C SER A 113 -14.26 4.82 -6.57
N SER A 114 -14.00 3.53 -6.32
CA SER A 114 -12.65 2.95 -6.35
C SER A 114 -11.93 3.20 -7.68
N ALA A 115 -12.60 3.00 -8.81
CA ALA A 115 -12.02 3.23 -10.13
C ALA A 115 -11.60 4.69 -10.34
N ARG A 116 -12.37 5.64 -9.80
CA ARG A 116 -12.04 7.07 -9.88
C ARG A 116 -10.81 7.41 -9.03
N VAL A 117 -10.76 6.90 -7.79
CA VAL A 117 -9.61 7.11 -6.90
C VAL A 117 -8.32 6.55 -7.50
N ILE A 118 -8.39 5.37 -8.12
CA ILE A 118 -7.24 4.78 -8.84
C ILE A 118 -6.79 5.68 -9.99
N ALA A 119 -7.72 6.17 -10.81
CA ALA A 119 -7.39 7.08 -11.91
C ALA A 119 -6.74 8.38 -11.41
N ASP A 120 -7.29 8.98 -10.36
CA ASP A 120 -6.75 10.19 -9.75
C ASP A 120 -5.36 9.96 -9.16
N SER A 121 -5.11 8.79 -8.55
CA SER A 121 -3.79 8.38 -8.07
C SER A 121 -2.77 8.28 -9.20
N ILE A 122 -3.12 7.60 -10.31
CA ILE A 122 -2.23 7.46 -11.48
C ILE A 122 -1.91 8.82 -12.11
N LEU A 123 -2.90 9.71 -12.21
CA LEU A 123 -2.68 11.08 -12.69
C LEU A 123 -1.74 11.86 -11.78
N ASN A 124 -1.92 11.79 -10.45
CA ASN A 124 -1.01 12.41 -9.48
C ASN A 124 0.43 11.88 -9.61
N LEU A 125 0.59 10.56 -9.75
CA LEU A 125 1.92 9.95 -9.95
C LEU A 125 2.57 10.43 -11.26
N ASN A 126 1.80 10.55 -12.34
CA ASN A 126 2.28 11.07 -13.61
C ASN A 126 2.69 12.55 -13.49
N GLU A 127 1.85 13.39 -12.90
CA GLU A 127 2.11 14.82 -12.69
C GLU A 127 3.37 15.07 -11.84
N LYS A 128 3.64 14.20 -10.88
CA LYS A 128 4.85 14.23 -10.02
C LYS A 128 6.09 13.58 -10.65
N GLY A 129 6.00 13.12 -11.90
CA GLY A 129 7.09 12.44 -12.60
C GLY A 129 7.56 11.16 -11.90
N LEU A 130 6.64 10.50 -11.18
CA LEU A 130 6.90 9.23 -10.48
C LEU A 130 6.68 8.01 -11.37
N LEU A 131 6.01 8.19 -12.51
CA LEU A 131 5.91 7.18 -13.55
C LEU A 131 7.04 7.32 -14.58
N PRO A 132 7.44 6.22 -15.25
CA PRO A 132 8.40 6.30 -16.34
C PRO A 132 7.87 7.24 -17.43
N VAL A 133 8.71 8.16 -17.91
CA VAL A 133 8.42 8.94 -19.11
C VAL A 133 8.47 7.96 -20.28
N GLN A 134 7.37 7.86 -21.05
CA GLN A 134 7.39 7.18 -22.34
C GLN A 134 8.35 7.95 -23.25
N GLN A 135 9.48 7.32 -23.61
CA GLN A 135 10.37 7.83 -24.67
C GLN A 135 9.70 7.67 -26.03
#